data_AF-A0A4R3FMS9-F1
#
_entry.id   AF-A0A4R3FMS9-F1
#
_cell.length_a   1.000
_cell.length_b   1.000
_cell.length_c   1.000
_cell.angle_alpha   90.00
_cell.angle_beta   90.00
_cell.angle_gamma   90.00
#
_symmetry.space_group_name_H-M   'P 1'
#
loop_
_entity.id
_entity.type
_entity.pdbx_description
1 polymer ?
#
loop_
_entity_poly.entity_id
_entity_poly.type
_entity_poly.pdbx_seq_one_letter_code
_entity_poly.pdbx_strand_id
1 'polypeptide(L)'
;MVEIFSKRDGPRREDVHVKRLIEQNRGVITRLADQFSNGRYSQSQKPRERPQAKGLIIHIGDKQATKAEPEPKIRVTPNGRVIAVDESSGRQLQHFGDIRETAAGKTFALAIPRNRYIAPLDEATAEMLADMDGVTIGSSYGAKDLAADIGSRLDMPSEN
;
A
#
# COMPACT_ATOMS: atom_id res chain seq x y z
N MET A 1 -38.04 -14.08 19.03
CA MET A 1 -38.06 -15.52 18.67
C MET A 1 -36.99 -15.71 17.62
N VAL A 2 -35.92 -16.45 17.90
CA VAL A 2 -34.78 -16.64 16.98
C VAL A 2 -34.67 -18.13 16.71
N GLU A 3 -34.93 -18.54 15.47
CA GLU A 3 -34.78 -19.92 15.03
C GLU A 3 -33.30 -20.19 14.73
N ILE A 4 -32.66 -21.03 15.56
CA ILE A 4 -31.26 -21.44 15.40
C ILE A 4 -31.25 -22.80 14.68
N PHE A 5 -30.74 -22.82 13.45
CA PHE A 5 -30.62 -24.04 12.64
C PHE A 5 -29.21 -24.64 12.77
N SER A 6 -29.13 -25.90 13.19
CA SER A 6 -27.88 -26.66 13.34
C SER A 6 -27.38 -27.16 11.99
N LYS A 7 -26.05 -27.15 11.77
CA LYS A 7 -25.38 -27.64 10.54
C LYS A 7 -25.61 -29.14 10.22
N ARG A 8 -26.32 -29.88 11.06
CA ARG A 8 -26.61 -31.32 10.90
C ARG A 8 -27.96 -31.62 10.24
N ASP A 9 -28.87 -30.65 10.18
CA ASP A 9 -30.09 -30.79 9.39
C ASP A 9 -29.75 -30.46 7.94
N GLY A 10 -30.07 -31.39 7.03
CA GLY A 10 -29.70 -31.29 5.61
C GLY A 10 -30.18 -30.01 4.91
N PRO A 11 -29.85 -29.83 3.62
CA PRO A 11 -30.16 -28.60 2.90
C PRO A 11 -31.65 -28.27 3.00
N ARG A 12 -31.96 -27.00 3.26
CA ARG A 12 -33.31 -26.55 3.58
C ARG A 12 -34.25 -26.84 2.40
N ARG A 13 -35.55 -27.00 2.67
CA ARG A 13 -36.51 -27.39 1.61
C ARG A 13 -36.55 -26.36 0.50
N GLU A 14 -36.40 -25.08 0.84
CA GLU A 14 -36.24 -23.97 -0.09
C GLU A 14 -34.97 -24.09 -0.94
N ASP A 15 -33.83 -24.45 -0.35
CA ASP A 15 -32.56 -24.61 -1.08
C ASP A 15 -32.65 -25.74 -2.10
N VAL A 16 -33.29 -26.86 -1.72
CA VAL A 16 -33.53 -28.00 -2.62
C VAL A 16 -34.46 -27.60 -3.76
N HIS A 17 -35.49 -26.81 -3.48
CA HIS A 17 -36.43 -26.35 -4.50
C HIS A 17 -35.76 -25.37 -5.48
N VAL A 18 -35.01 -24.39 -4.95
CA VAL A 18 -34.24 -23.42 -5.75
C VAL A 18 -33.20 -24.14 -6.60
N LYS A 19 -32.49 -25.13 -6.05
CA LYS A 19 -31.53 -25.94 -6.80
C LYS A 19 -32.19 -26.67 -7.97
N ARG A 20 -33.36 -27.30 -7.75
CA ARG A 20 -34.12 -27.95 -8.84
C ARG A 20 -34.56 -26.95 -9.91
N LEU A 21 -35.05 -25.77 -9.50
CA LEU A 21 -35.46 -24.73 -10.44
C LEU A 21 -34.30 -24.26 -11.32
N ILE A 22 -33.12 -24.06 -10.72
CA ILE A 22 -31.90 -23.68 -11.46
C ILE A 22 -31.46 -24.81 -12.40
N GLU A 23 -31.50 -26.06 -11.95
CA GLU A 23 -31.14 -27.22 -12.77
C GLU A 23 -32.07 -27.39 -13.98
N GLN A 24 -33.39 -27.28 -13.76
CA GLN A 24 -34.39 -27.36 -14.83
C GLN A 24 -34.25 -26.24 -15.86
N ASN A 25 -33.81 -25.05 -15.42
CA ASN A 25 -33.68 -23.87 -16.28
C ASN A 25 -32.25 -23.59 -16.75
N ARG A 26 -31.31 -24.52 -16.52
CA ARG A 26 -29.88 -24.29 -16.74
C ARG A 26 -29.56 -23.84 -18.17
N GLY A 27 -30.21 -24.41 -19.18
CA GLY A 27 -30.01 -24.03 -20.58
C GLY A 27 -30.46 -22.59 -20.90
N VAL A 28 -31.55 -22.13 -20.29
CA VAL A 28 -32.05 -20.75 -20.45
C VAL A 28 -31.11 -19.78 -19.72
N ILE A 29 -30.69 -20.12 -18.50
CA ILE A 29 -29.75 -19.32 -17.71
C ILE A 29 -28.42 -19.16 -18.46
N THR A 30 -27.88 -20.24 -19.01
CA THR A 30 -26.64 -20.19 -19.82
C THR A 30 -26.82 -19.32 -21.07
N ARG A 31 -27.94 -19.45 -21.79
CA ARG A 31 -28.22 -18.65 -22.99
C ARG A 31 -28.29 -17.14 -22.67
N LEU A 32 -28.98 -16.77 -21.59
CA LEU A 32 -29.06 -15.38 -21.15
C LEU A 32 -27.70 -14.86 -20.70
N ALA A 33 -26.96 -15.65 -19.91
CA ALA A 33 -25.62 -15.29 -19.47
C ALA A 33 -24.66 -15.07 -20.65
N ASP A 34 -24.73 -15.90 -21.68
CA ASP A 34 -23.94 -15.72 -22.91
C ASP A 34 -24.40 -14.51 -23.73
N GLN A 35 -25.70 -14.20 -23.78
CA GLN A 35 -26.21 -13.00 -24.45
C GLN A 35 -25.68 -11.71 -23.80
N PHE A 36 -25.65 -11.64 -22.46
CA PHE A 36 -25.11 -10.48 -21.74
C PHE A 36 -23.58 -10.42 -21.75
N SER A 37 -22.92 -11.58 -21.79
CA SER A 37 -21.45 -11.67 -21.72
C SER A 37 -20.78 -11.84 -23.09
N ASN A 38 -21.54 -11.76 -24.19
CA ASN A 38 -21.09 -12.02 -25.55
C ASN A 38 -20.35 -13.38 -25.68
N GLY A 39 -20.90 -14.43 -25.06
CA GLY A 39 -20.38 -15.80 -25.08
C GLY A 39 -19.24 -16.09 -24.10
N ARG A 40 -18.80 -15.12 -23.29
CA ARG A 40 -17.68 -15.30 -22.34
C ARG A 40 -18.04 -16.24 -21.19
N TYR A 41 -19.31 -16.29 -20.78
CA TYR A 41 -19.77 -17.18 -19.72
C TYR A 41 -19.50 -18.66 -20.07
N SER A 42 -19.94 -19.13 -21.24
CA SER A 42 -19.67 -20.49 -21.72
C SER A 42 -18.19 -20.75 -21.97
N GLN A 43 -17.41 -19.76 -22.45
CA GLN A 43 -15.96 -19.90 -22.60
C GLN A 43 -15.25 -20.14 -21.27
N SER A 44 -15.68 -19.47 -20.20
CA SER A 44 -15.08 -19.60 -18.87
C SER A 44 -15.35 -20.94 -18.19
N GLN A 45 -16.45 -21.61 -18.55
CA GLN A 45 -16.84 -22.93 -18.05
C GLN A 45 -16.12 -24.08 -18.78
N LYS A 46 -15.46 -23.81 -19.91
CA LYS A 46 -14.67 -24.83 -20.60
C LYS A 46 -13.48 -25.23 -19.72
N PRO A 47 -13.17 -26.54 -19.64
CA PRO A 47 -11.99 -27.01 -18.92
C PRO A 47 -10.76 -26.29 -19.45
N ARG A 48 -10.08 -25.53 -18.57
CA ARG A 48 -8.80 -24.94 -18.92
C ARG A 48 -7.77 -26.05 -19.02
N GLU A 49 -6.96 -26.01 -20.08
CA GLU A 49 -5.79 -26.89 -20.17
C GLU A 49 -4.91 -26.66 -18.94
N ARG A 50 -4.43 -27.76 -18.35
CA ARG A 50 -3.51 -27.66 -17.22
C ARG A 50 -2.24 -26.95 -17.70
N PRO A 51 -1.69 -25.99 -16.93
CA PRO A 51 -0.44 -25.34 -17.31
C PRO A 51 0.64 -26.40 -17.53
N GLN A 52 1.16 -26.47 -18.75
CA GLN A 52 2.23 -27.40 -19.12
C GLN A 52 3.56 -26.84 -18.60
N ALA A 53 4.41 -27.68 -18.01
CA ALA A 53 5.69 -27.25 -17.43
C ALA A 53 6.74 -26.80 -18.47
N LYS A 54 6.49 -26.99 -19.77
CA LYS A 54 7.39 -26.54 -20.85
C LYS A 54 7.20 -25.05 -21.12
N GLY A 55 8.26 -24.28 -20.92
CA GLY A 55 8.31 -22.84 -21.26
C GLY A 55 8.06 -21.88 -20.10
N LEU A 56 8.00 -22.37 -18.85
CA LEU A 56 7.99 -21.48 -17.70
C LEU A 56 9.36 -20.82 -17.53
N ILE A 57 9.43 -19.52 -17.79
CA ILE A 57 10.52 -18.67 -17.30
C ILE A 57 10.30 -18.57 -15.79
N ILE A 58 10.90 -19.51 -15.04
CA ILE A 58 10.92 -19.43 -13.59
C ILE A 58 11.97 -18.36 -13.25
N HIS A 59 11.53 -17.15 -12.96
CA HIS A 59 12.36 -16.18 -12.26
C HIS A 59 12.53 -16.69 -10.82
N ILE A 60 13.54 -17.54 -10.63
CA ILE A 60 14.10 -17.77 -9.31
C ILE A 60 14.72 -16.43 -8.94
N GLY A 61 14.04 -15.67 -8.07
CA GLY A 61 14.59 -14.43 -7.55
C GLY A 61 15.94 -14.75 -6.94
N ASP A 62 17.00 -14.25 -7.58
CA ASP A 62 18.36 -14.50 -7.16
C ASP A 62 18.52 -14.04 -5.70
N LYS A 63 19.39 -14.73 -4.96
CA LYS A 63 19.64 -14.45 -3.54
C LYS A 63 19.87 -12.94 -3.35
N GLN A 64 19.10 -12.33 -2.45
CA GLN A 64 19.33 -10.96 -2.02
C GLN A 64 20.82 -10.79 -1.71
N ALA A 65 21.47 -9.89 -2.45
CA ALA A 65 22.84 -9.49 -2.20
C ALA A 65 23.00 -9.18 -0.70
N THR A 66 24.10 -9.65 -0.12
CA THR A 66 24.44 -9.43 1.28
C THR A 66 24.20 -7.98 1.62
N LYS A 67 23.34 -7.74 2.61
CA LYS A 67 22.88 -6.42 3.02
C LYS A 67 24.09 -5.55 3.33
N ALA A 68 24.48 -4.69 2.39
CA ALA A 68 25.42 -3.62 2.66
C ALA A 68 24.88 -2.80 3.84
N GLU A 69 25.78 -2.22 4.65
CA GLU A 69 25.34 -1.26 5.65
C GLU A 69 24.56 -0.16 4.92
N PRO A 70 23.34 0.18 5.37
CA PRO A 70 22.54 1.19 4.69
C PRO A 70 23.28 2.53 4.76
N GLU A 71 23.32 3.25 3.64
CA GLU A 71 23.87 4.60 3.57
C GLU A 71 22.68 5.57 3.58
N PRO A 72 22.20 6.02 4.76
CA PRO A 72 21.01 6.86 4.86
C PRO A 72 21.30 8.27 4.31
N LYS A 73 20.45 8.73 3.40
CA LYS A 73 20.38 10.11 2.93
C LYS A 73 19.01 10.71 3.15
N ILE A 74 18.96 11.96 3.60
CA ILE A 74 17.69 12.68 3.78
C ILE A 74 17.26 13.29 2.45
N ARG A 75 16.01 13.02 2.09
CA ARG A 75 15.40 13.48 0.86
C ARG A 75 14.01 14.07 1.12
N VAL A 76 13.72 15.18 0.45
CA VAL A 76 12.35 15.66 0.26
C VAL A 76 11.82 15.15 -1.08
N THR A 77 10.75 14.38 -1.02
CA THR A 77 10.09 13.80 -2.19
C THR A 77 9.16 14.82 -2.88
N PRO A 78 8.83 14.64 -4.18
CA PRO A 78 7.96 15.58 -4.90
C PRO A 78 6.55 15.73 -4.32
N ASN A 79 6.05 14.72 -3.60
CA ASN A 79 4.79 14.78 -2.87
C ASN A 79 4.93 15.40 -1.47
N GLY A 80 6.06 16.04 -1.17
CA GLY A 80 6.29 16.80 0.06
C GLY A 80 6.71 15.95 1.27
N ARG A 81 6.93 14.64 1.13
CA ARG A 81 7.37 13.81 2.26
C ARG A 81 8.86 13.96 2.51
N VAL A 82 9.24 14.08 3.77
CA VAL A 82 10.64 14.14 4.23
C VAL A 82 11.02 12.77 4.78
N ILE A 83 11.95 12.08 4.11
CA ILE A 83 12.29 10.69 4.40
C ILE A 83 13.80 10.47 4.39
N ALA A 84 14.27 9.49 5.16
CA ALA A 84 15.58 8.89 4.95
C ALA A 84 15.45 7.76 3.93
N VAL A 85 16.32 7.75 2.93
CA VAL A 85 16.44 6.69 1.92
C VAL A 85 17.85 6.11 1.96
N ASP A 86 17.96 4.80 1.79
CA ASP A 86 19.24 4.15 1.57
C ASP A 86 19.71 4.43 0.13
N GLU A 87 20.88 5.04 -0.03
CA GLU A 87 21.44 5.37 -1.35
C GLU A 87 21.68 4.12 -2.20
N SER A 88 22.11 3.03 -1.58
CA SER A 88 22.48 1.80 -2.28
C SER A 88 21.27 1.03 -2.85
N SER A 89 20.13 1.06 -2.15
CA SER A 89 18.93 0.29 -2.50
C SER A 89 17.73 1.14 -2.92
N GLY A 90 17.78 2.46 -2.71
CA GLY A 90 16.65 3.38 -2.88
C GLY A 90 15.50 3.12 -1.90
N ARG A 91 15.69 2.24 -0.92
CA ARG A 91 14.64 1.87 0.03
C ARG A 91 14.43 3.00 1.04
N GLN A 92 13.17 3.32 1.30
CA GLN A 92 12.82 4.20 2.42
C GLN A 92 13.17 3.52 3.75
N LEU A 93 14.02 4.18 4.54
CA LEU A 93 14.47 3.75 5.86
C LEU A 93 13.57 4.33 6.96
N GLN A 94 13.29 5.64 6.90
CA GLN A 94 12.54 6.36 7.94
C GLN A 94 11.71 7.48 7.33
N HIS A 95 10.60 7.83 7.99
CA HIS A 95 9.74 8.96 7.62
C HIS A 95 9.78 9.99 8.73
N PHE A 96 10.18 11.22 8.40
CA PHE A 96 10.31 12.30 9.38
C PHE A 96 9.10 13.22 9.44
N GLY A 97 8.33 13.32 8.35
CA GLY A 97 7.18 14.21 8.28
C GLY A 97 6.84 14.61 6.87
N ASP A 98 5.93 15.58 6.73
CA ASP A 98 5.47 16.07 5.43
C ASP A 98 5.39 17.60 5.41
N ILE A 99 5.67 18.18 4.25
CA ILE A 99 5.41 19.59 3.95
C ILE A 99 3.95 19.71 3.55
N ARG A 100 3.17 20.42 4.36
CA ARG A 100 1.72 20.61 4.17
C ARG A 100 1.44 22.03 3.71
N GLU A 101 0.44 22.19 2.85
CA GLU A 101 -0.12 23.51 2.57
C GLU A 101 -1.10 23.91 3.69
N THR A 102 -0.92 25.11 4.21
CA THR A 102 -1.76 25.74 5.23
C THR A 102 -2.17 27.14 4.76
N ALA A 103 -3.09 27.79 5.48
CA ALA A 103 -3.48 29.17 5.19
C ALA A 103 -2.30 30.17 5.28
N ALA A 104 -1.25 29.83 6.03
CA ALA A 104 -0.04 30.63 6.17
C ALA A 104 1.07 30.29 5.15
N GLY A 105 0.80 29.36 4.22
CA GLY A 105 1.78 28.86 3.25
C GLY A 105 2.16 27.40 3.49
N LYS A 106 3.29 26.97 2.92
CA LYS A 106 3.81 25.61 3.10
C LYS A 106 4.52 25.51 4.45
N THR A 107 4.19 24.52 5.25
CA THR A 107 4.80 24.30 6.58
C THR A 107 5.22 22.85 6.74
N PHE A 108 6.38 22.61 7.33
CA PHE A 108 6.79 21.26 7.70
C PHE A 108 6.02 20.78 8.92
N ALA A 109 5.46 19.58 8.86
CA ALA A 109 4.80 18.91 9.98
C ALA A 109 5.57 17.63 10.33
N LEU A 110 6.11 17.59 11.53
CA LEU A 110 6.87 16.45 12.03
C LEU A 110 5.96 15.22 12.21
N ALA A 111 6.49 14.02 11.97
CA ALA A 111 5.76 12.76 12.11
C ALA A 111 5.53 12.37 13.57
N ILE A 112 4.73 13.16 14.31
CA ILE A 112 4.41 12.95 15.73
C ILE A 112 2.91 12.74 15.95
N PRO A 113 2.49 12.16 17.09
CA PRO A 113 1.07 11.91 17.38
C PRO A 113 0.23 13.20 17.36
N ARG A 114 0.80 14.32 17.86
CA ARG A 114 0.16 15.65 17.84
C ARG A 114 -0.23 16.10 16.44
N ASN A 115 0.54 15.71 15.43
CA ASN A 115 0.31 16.02 14.01
C ASN A 115 -0.52 14.96 13.28
N ARG A 116 -1.13 14.03 14.03
CA ARG A 116 -2.06 12.97 13.60
C ARG A 116 -1.41 11.87 12.74
N TYR A 117 -0.14 11.59 12.96
CA TYR A 117 0.52 10.45 12.33
C TYR A 117 0.16 9.13 13.02
N ILE A 118 -0.19 8.13 12.21
CA ILE A 118 -0.52 6.76 12.68
C ILE A 118 0.74 6.01 13.12
N ALA A 119 1.87 6.27 12.45
CA ALA A 119 3.18 5.73 12.79
C ALA A 119 4.11 6.91 13.11
N PRO A 120 4.17 7.34 14.39
CA PRO A 120 5.03 8.44 14.80
C PRO A 120 6.52 8.02 14.80
N LEU A 121 7.39 9.02 14.72
CA LEU A 121 8.82 8.89 15.02
C LEU A 121 9.04 8.39 16.45
N ASP A 122 10.18 7.75 16.66
CA ASP A 122 10.67 7.47 18.01
C ASP A 122 10.89 8.77 18.80
N GLU A 123 10.76 8.67 20.11
CA GLU A 123 10.75 9.82 21.02
C GLU A 123 12.06 10.61 20.98
N ALA A 124 13.21 9.92 20.89
CA ALA A 124 14.52 10.57 20.81
C ALA A 124 14.67 11.42 19.54
N THR A 125 14.33 10.85 18.38
CA THR A 125 14.38 11.57 17.10
C THR A 125 13.35 12.70 17.07
N ALA A 126 12.15 12.47 17.62
CA ALA A 126 11.11 13.49 17.70
C ALA A 126 11.54 14.69 18.57
N GLU A 127 12.21 14.46 19.70
CA GLU A 127 12.76 15.51 20.56
C GLU A 127 13.85 16.33 19.86
N MET A 128 14.78 15.67 19.14
CA MET A 128 15.85 16.36 18.39
C MET A 128 15.34 17.27 17.26
N LEU A 129 14.13 16.99 16.75
CA LEU A 129 13.51 17.72 15.65
C LEU A 129 12.29 18.56 16.08
N ALA A 130 12.00 18.64 17.37
CA ALA A 130 10.75 19.21 17.88
C ALA A 130 10.54 20.69 17.53
N ASP A 131 11.62 21.47 17.54
CA ASP A 131 11.67 22.88 17.15
C ASP A 131 11.52 23.11 15.64
N MET A 132 11.70 22.09 14.81
CA MET A 132 11.46 22.17 13.37
C MET A 132 9.97 21.99 13.02
N ASP A 133 9.15 21.51 13.95
CA ASP A 133 7.72 21.32 13.71
C ASP A 133 7.01 22.67 13.51
N GLY A 134 6.35 22.84 12.36
CA GLY A 134 5.65 24.06 11.98
C GLY A 134 6.51 25.09 11.24
N VAL A 135 7.77 24.81 10.92
CA VAL A 135 8.62 25.73 10.14
C VAL A 135 8.02 25.99 8.76
N THR A 136 7.94 27.27 8.37
CA THR A 136 7.43 27.70 7.08
C THR A 136 8.47 27.49 5.98
N ILE A 137 8.08 26.79 4.92
CA ILE A 137 8.86 26.54 3.71
C ILE A 137 8.48 27.58 2.66
N GLY A 138 9.45 28.37 2.20
CA GLY A 138 9.25 29.50 1.29
C GLY A 138 10.47 29.80 0.43
N SER A 139 10.55 31.03 -0.08
CA SER A 139 11.66 31.46 -0.95
C SER A 139 13.00 31.57 -0.21
N SER A 140 12.97 31.90 1.08
CA SER A 140 14.15 32.07 1.92
C SER A 140 14.62 30.78 2.61
N TYR A 141 13.75 29.79 2.70
CA TYR A 141 13.99 28.52 3.39
C TYR A 141 13.23 27.41 2.66
N GLY A 142 13.95 26.66 1.82
CA GLY A 142 13.40 25.69 0.90
C GLY A 142 13.44 24.27 1.44
N ALA A 143 12.93 23.34 0.62
CA ALA A 143 12.96 21.91 0.92
C ALA A 143 14.40 21.35 1.06
N LYS A 144 15.37 21.95 0.36
CA LYS A 144 16.79 21.56 0.46
C LYS A 144 17.39 21.96 1.80
N ASP A 145 17.10 23.19 2.25
CA ASP A 145 17.56 23.69 3.54
C ASP A 145 16.97 22.87 4.68
N LEU A 146 15.67 22.52 4.58
CA LEU A 146 15.02 21.61 5.52
C LEU A 146 15.71 20.24 5.59
N ALA A 147 16.07 19.65 4.44
CA ALA A 147 16.77 18.37 4.43
C ALA A 147 18.18 18.47 5.03
N ALA A 148 18.91 19.55 4.75
CA ALA A 148 20.24 19.80 5.28
C ALA A 148 20.22 20.01 6.81
N ASP A 149 19.23 20.73 7.33
CA ASP A 149 19.09 20.97 8.77
C ASP A 149 18.73 19.70 9.53
N ILE A 150 17.78 18.91 9.02
CA ILE A 150 17.45 17.61 9.61
C ILE A 150 18.67 16.69 9.54
N GLY A 151 19.40 16.71 8.42
CA GLY A 151 20.60 15.91 8.22
C GLY A 151 21.68 16.23 9.25
N SER A 152 21.93 17.52 9.44
CA SER A 152 22.92 18.02 10.41
C SER A 152 22.59 17.63 11.86
N ARG A 153 21.31 17.51 12.21
CA ARG A 153 20.89 17.12 13.57
C ARG A 153 20.96 15.63 13.83
N LEU A 154 20.73 14.83 12.79
CA LEU A 154 20.73 13.37 12.88
C LEU A 154 22.05 12.73 12.46
N ASP A 155 23.06 13.54 12.15
CA ASP A 155 24.35 13.10 11.61
C ASP A 155 24.18 12.26 10.32
N MET A 156 23.26 12.72 9.45
CA MET A 156 22.94 12.09 8.17
C MET A 156 23.16 13.05 7.01
N PRO A 157 23.77 12.62 5.88
CA PRO A 157 23.88 13.46 4.70
C PRO A 157 22.51 13.77 4.08
N SER A 158 22.32 15.00 3.58
CA SER A 158 21.16 15.38 2.78
C SER A 158 21.43 15.17 1.28
N GLU A 159 20.39 14.85 0.50
CA GLU A 159 20.45 14.82 -0.95
C GLU A 159 20.54 16.27 -1.49
N ASN A 160 21.52 16.52 -2.38
CA ASN A 160 21.83 17.86 -2.92
C ASN A 160 20.73 18.44 -3.83
#